data_AF-A0A531M5T5-F1
#
_entry.id   AF-A0A531M5T5-F1
#
_cell.length_a   1.000
_cell.length_b   1.000
_cell.length_c   1.000
_cell.angle_alpha   90.00
_cell.angle_beta   90.00
_cell.angle_gamma   90.00
#
_symmetry.space_group_name_H-M   'P 1'
#
loop_
_entity.id
_entity.type
_entity.pdbx_description
1 polymer ?
#
loop_
_entity_poly.entity_id
_entity_poly.type
_entity_poly.pdbx_seq_one_letter_code
_entity_poly.pdbx_strand_id
1 'polypeptide(L)'
;QGQIAFFAENGIGIGSSPVIPGARPGLYAITLTGAERSFTYWRGDAAARQLASDPAALSKNLENRSLVYFSGITLAILDDASRKTLLAAVAKARAAGSTIAFDPNYRPRLWRSRDDAQAAIVEALAVTDIALPTFPDEQMLFGDDTPRATAERLRQWVGEVVVKNGEQPALI
;
A
#
# COMPACT_ATOMS: atom_id res chain seq x y z
N GLN A 1 -3.17 22.00 -10.12
CA GLN A 1 -2.33 22.42 -8.97
C GLN A 1 -3.03 22.26 -7.61
N GLY A 2 -4.35 22.00 -7.53
CA GLY A 2 -5.08 21.96 -6.25
C GLY A 2 -4.64 20.88 -5.25
N GLN A 3 -4.33 19.65 -5.68
CA GLN A 3 -3.97 18.57 -4.73
C GLN A 3 -2.63 18.81 -4.02
N ILE A 4 -1.63 19.32 -4.74
CA ILE A 4 -0.32 19.64 -4.16
C ILE A 4 -0.44 20.82 -3.18
N ALA A 5 -1.21 21.85 -3.54
CA ALA A 5 -1.49 22.98 -2.65
C ALA A 5 -2.21 22.51 -1.37
N PHE A 6 -3.25 21.69 -1.52
CA PHE A 6 -3.97 21.11 -0.39
C PHE A 6 -3.06 20.33 0.56
N PHE A 7 -2.12 19.53 0.05
CA PHE A 7 -1.14 18.85 0.90
C PHE A 7 -0.27 19.84 1.67
N ALA A 8 0.27 20.85 0.99
CA ALA A 8 1.09 21.87 1.63
C ALA A 8 0.34 22.66 2.73
N GLU A 9 -0.91 23.04 2.47
CA GLU A 9 -1.79 23.73 3.42
C GLU A 9 -2.07 22.90 4.69
N ASN A 10 -1.98 21.57 4.58
CA ASN A 10 -2.18 20.63 5.70
C ASN A 10 -0.84 20.09 6.25
N GLY A 11 0.29 20.71 5.93
CA GLY A 11 1.60 20.32 6.45
C GLY A 11 2.16 19.01 5.87
N ILE A 12 1.62 18.53 4.76
CA ILE A 12 2.04 17.31 4.08
C ILE A 12 2.99 17.68 2.92
N GLY A 13 4.26 17.34 3.08
CA GLY A 13 5.25 17.48 2.01
C GLY A 13 5.09 16.41 0.93
N ILE A 14 5.40 16.77 -0.32
CA ILE A 14 5.38 15.84 -1.46
C ILE A 14 6.76 15.25 -1.80
N GLY A 15 7.79 15.60 -1.04
CA GLY A 15 9.18 15.25 -1.35
C GLY A 15 9.58 15.73 -2.75
N SER A 16 10.19 14.85 -3.52
CA SER A 16 10.48 15.02 -4.94
C SER A 16 9.56 14.13 -5.79
N SER A 17 8.27 14.01 -5.42
CA SER A 17 7.28 13.32 -6.24
C SER A 17 7.14 14.01 -7.61
N PRO A 18 7.21 13.27 -8.73
CA PRO A 18 7.19 13.88 -10.05
C PRO A 18 5.81 14.41 -10.42
N VAL A 19 5.79 15.48 -11.21
CA VAL A 19 4.59 15.90 -11.97
C VAL A 19 4.74 15.33 -13.38
N ILE A 20 3.85 14.41 -13.75
CA ILE A 20 3.92 13.68 -15.03
C ILE A 20 3.11 14.43 -16.08
N PRO A 21 3.73 15.04 -17.11
CA PRO A 21 3.01 15.77 -18.14
C PRO A 21 2.01 14.88 -18.87
N GLY A 22 0.80 15.39 -19.10
CA GLY A 22 -0.28 14.66 -19.80
C GLY A 22 -1.03 13.61 -18.96
N ALA A 23 -0.49 13.19 -17.82
CA ALA A 23 -1.18 12.28 -16.91
C ALA A 23 -2.14 13.03 -15.96
N ARG A 24 -3.10 12.29 -15.39
CA ARG A 24 -4.10 12.83 -14.46
C ARG A 24 -4.13 12.02 -13.16
N PRO A 25 -4.55 12.60 -12.02
CA PRO A 25 -4.86 11.83 -10.83
C PRO A 25 -5.98 10.83 -11.10
N GLY A 26 -6.02 9.73 -10.34
CA GLY A 26 -7.18 8.85 -10.33
C GLY A 26 -8.37 9.55 -9.69
N LEU A 27 -9.57 9.26 -10.18
CA LEU A 27 -10.82 9.81 -9.67
C LEU A 27 -11.69 8.67 -9.13
N TYR A 28 -12.47 8.97 -8.11
CA TYR A 28 -13.61 8.14 -7.73
C TYR A 28 -14.81 9.03 -7.41
N ALA A 29 -16.00 8.48 -7.59
CA ALA A 29 -17.26 9.11 -7.21
C ALA A 29 -17.99 8.20 -6.23
N ILE A 30 -18.59 8.82 -5.21
CA ILE A 30 -19.52 8.16 -4.29
C ILE A 30 -20.92 8.60 -4.69
N THR A 31 -21.78 7.63 -4.96
CA THR A 31 -23.22 7.85 -5.14
C THR A 31 -23.97 7.27 -3.96
N LEU A 32 -25.08 7.92 -3.58
CA LEU A 32 -25.96 7.45 -2.52
C LEU A 32 -27.25 6.92 -3.13
N THR A 33 -27.66 5.75 -2.70
CA THR A 33 -29.00 5.21 -2.93
C THR A 33 -29.63 4.96 -1.56
N GLY A 34 -30.33 5.97 -1.03
CA GLY A 34 -30.72 5.99 0.39
C GLY A 34 -29.48 6.10 1.30
N ALA A 35 -29.33 5.16 2.24
CA ALA A 35 -28.17 5.07 3.13
C ALA A 35 -26.98 4.30 2.51
N GLU A 36 -27.18 3.62 1.38
CA GLU A 36 -26.16 2.79 0.75
C GLU A 36 -25.21 3.64 -0.10
N ARG A 37 -23.90 3.41 0.06
CA ARG A 37 -22.84 4.07 -0.70
C ARG A 37 -22.36 3.17 -1.83
N SER A 38 -22.46 3.66 -3.06
CA SER A 38 -21.87 3.04 -4.24
C SER A 38 -20.61 3.80 -4.66
N PHE A 39 -19.61 3.06 -5.16
CA PHE A 39 -18.31 3.63 -5.54
C PHE A 39 -18.00 3.32 -7.01
N THR A 40 -17.70 4.37 -7.78
CA THR A 40 -17.24 4.28 -9.17
C THR A 40 -15.83 4.83 -9.28
N TYR A 41 -14.94 4.13 -9.99
CA TYR A 41 -13.52 4.47 -10.06
C TYR A 41 -13.03 4.67 -11.50
N TRP A 42 -12.28 5.75 -11.75
CA TRP A 42 -11.54 6.03 -12.98
C TRP A 42 -10.07 6.22 -12.63
N ARG A 43 -9.33 5.11 -12.58
CA ARG A 43 -7.93 5.07 -12.09
C ARG A 43 -6.98 4.22 -12.95
N GLY A 44 -7.45 3.73 -14.10
CA GLY A 44 -6.69 2.85 -14.99
C GLY A 44 -5.44 3.52 -15.58
N ASP A 45 -5.49 4.83 -15.84
CA ASP A 45 -4.40 5.61 -16.43
C ASP A 45 -3.88 6.70 -15.48
N ALA A 46 -4.11 6.53 -14.18
CA ALA A 46 -3.73 7.51 -13.18
C ALA A 46 -2.19 7.66 -13.10
N ALA A 47 -1.71 8.89 -12.93
CA ALA A 47 -0.28 9.21 -12.79
C ALA A 47 0.41 8.39 -11.68
N ALA A 48 -0.32 8.04 -10.61
CA ALA A 48 0.17 7.22 -9.51
C ALA A 48 0.64 5.81 -9.93
N ARG A 49 0.18 5.29 -11.08
CA ARG A 49 0.64 3.99 -11.61
C ARG A 49 2.09 4.03 -12.09
N GLN A 50 2.65 5.22 -12.29
CA GLN A 50 4.04 5.45 -12.65
C GLN A 50 4.93 5.76 -11.43
N LEU A 51 4.45 5.50 -10.20
CA LEU A 51 5.19 5.77 -8.95
C LEU A 51 6.63 5.25 -8.97
N ALA A 52 6.85 4.09 -9.59
CA ALA A 52 8.15 3.41 -9.64
C ALA A 52 8.75 3.35 -11.06
N SER A 53 8.35 4.26 -11.96
CA SER A 53 8.90 4.30 -13.33
C SER A 53 10.31 4.89 -13.40
N ASP A 54 10.73 5.66 -12.39
CA ASP A 54 12.09 6.17 -12.22
C ASP A 54 12.69 5.60 -10.91
N PRO A 55 13.49 4.52 -10.99
CA PRO A 55 14.10 3.88 -9.83
C PRO A 55 15.02 4.82 -9.02
N ALA A 56 15.71 5.75 -9.69
CA ALA A 56 16.66 6.65 -9.05
C ALA A 56 15.92 7.74 -8.27
N ALA A 57 14.89 8.34 -8.88
CA ALA A 57 14.03 9.30 -8.20
C ALA A 57 13.26 8.67 -7.03
N LEU A 58 12.76 7.44 -7.18
CA LEU A 58 12.10 6.73 -6.10
C LEU A 58 13.05 6.47 -4.92
N SER A 59 14.25 5.93 -5.21
CA SER A 59 15.25 5.65 -4.17
C SER A 59 15.62 6.92 -3.40
N LYS A 60 15.89 8.03 -4.10
CA LYS A 60 16.20 9.32 -3.50
C LYS A 60 15.07 9.86 -2.61
N ASN A 61 13.82 9.60 -2.96
CA ASN A 61 12.67 10.02 -2.14
C ASN A 61 12.58 9.24 -0.82
N LEU A 62 13.02 7.98 -0.81
CA LEU A 62 12.99 7.09 0.36
C LEU A 62 14.26 7.20 1.24
N GLU A 63 15.32 7.85 0.75
CA GLU A 63 16.55 8.07 1.53
C GLU A 63 16.30 8.93 2.78
N ASN A 64 16.97 8.58 3.89
CA ASN A 64 16.92 9.28 5.18
C ASN A 64 15.51 9.46 5.76
N ARG A 65 14.58 8.54 5.47
CA ARG A 65 13.27 8.50 6.11
C ARG A 65 13.33 7.65 7.36
N SER A 66 12.80 8.12 8.48
CA SER A 66 12.72 7.31 9.70
C SER A 66 11.72 6.16 9.55
N LEU A 67 10.65 6.38 8.79
CA LEU A 67 9.59 5.42 8.50
C LEU A 67 9.20 5.50 7.03
N VAL A 68 9.06 4.35 6.38
CA VAL A 68 8.44 4.22 5.06
C VAL A 68 7.17 3.41 5.21
N TYR A 69 6.05 3.99 4.77
CA TYR A 69 4.74 3.34 4.80
C TYR A 69 4.22 3.12 3.39
N PHE A 70 3.70 1.93 3.12
CA PHE A 70 2.99 1.61 1.88
C PHE A 70 1.90 0.56 2.11
N SER A 71 1.07 0.31 1.11
CA SER A 71 -0.05 -0.62 1.24
C SER A 71 -0.15 -1.59 0.07
N GLY A 72 -0.98 -2.64 0.20
CA GLY A 72 -1.28 -3.51 -0.93
C GLY A 72 -1.96 -2.79 -2.09
N ILE A 73 -2.65 -1.66 -1.86
CA ILE A 73 -3.14 -0.81 -2.96
C ILE A 73 -1.97 -0.19 -3.73
N THR A 74 -0.89 0.21 -3.05
CA THR A 74 0.33 0.71 -3.69
C THR A 74 0.90 -0.33 -4.65
N LEU A 75 0.90 -1.61 -4.27
CA LEU A 75 1.35 -2.71 -5.13
C LEU A 75 0.36 -3.01 -6.26
N ALA A 76 -0.95 -3.01 -5.95
CA ALA A 76 -2.00 -3.41 -6.88
C ALA A 76 -2.12 -2.47 -8.10
N ILE A 77 -1.71 -1.20 -7.98
CA ILE A 77 -1.73 -0.26 -9.11
C ILE A 77 -0.51 -0.35 -10.02
N LEU A 78 0.55 -1.04 -9.58
CA LEU A 78 1.80 -1.18 -10.31
C LEU A 78 1.79 -2.45 -11.16
N ASP A 79 2.52 -2.41 -12.27
CA ASP A 79 2.88 -3.61 -13.02
C ASP A 79 4.00 -4.40 -12.33
N ASP A 80 4.30 -5.60 -12.83
CA ASP A 80 5.24 -6.52 -12.19
C ASP A 80 6.66 -5.95 -12.10
N ALA A 81 7.10 -5.18 -13.11
CA ALA A 81 8.41 -4.53 -13.11
C ALA A 81 8.47 -3.40 -12.06
N SER A 82 7.44 -2.57 -12.00
CA SER A 82 7.33 -1.46 -11.06
C SER A 82 7.19 -1.94 -9.61
N ARG A 83 6.49 -3.06 -9.37
CA ARG A 83 6.45 -3.70 -8.04
C ARG A 83 7.86 -4.09 -7.58
N LYS A 84 8.65 -4.75 -8.44
CA LYS A 84 10.05 -5.12 -8.13
C LYS A 84 10.91 -3.88 -7.85
N THR A 85 10.78 -2.83 -8.65
CA THR A 85 11.48 -1.55 -8.42
C THR A 85 11.12 -0.96 -7.06
N LEU A 86 9.82 -0.91 -6.72
CA LEU A 86 9.37 -0.41 -5.43
C LEU A 86 9.94 -1.22 -4.27
N LEU A 87 9.82 -2.54 -4.31
CA LEU A 87 10.28 -3.41 -3.23
C LEU A 87 11.81 -3.37 -3.06
N ALA A 88 12.57 -3.25 -4.16
CA ALA A 88 14.01 -3.04 -4.09
C ALA A 88 14.38 -1.69 -3.42
N ALA A 89 13.67 -0.61 -3.74
CA ALA A 89 13.89 0.69 -3.12
C ALA A 89 13.52 0.70 -1.63
N VAL A 90 12.41 0.05 -1.26
CA VAL A 90 12.00 -0.16 0.14
C VAL A 90 13.03 -0.99 0.90
N ALA A 91 13.51 -2.09 0.33
CA ALA A 91 14.57 -2.91 0.93
C ALA A 91 15.86 -2.11 1.16
N LYS A 92 16.24 -1.26 0.20
CA LYS A 92 17.40 -0.36 0.33
C LYS A 92 17.19 0.63 1.48
N ALA A 93 16.02 1.24 1.59
CA ALA A 93 15.70 2.16 2.69
C ALA A 93 15.75 1.46 4.05
N ARG A 94 15.18 0.24 4.15
CA ARG A 94 15.26 -0.61 5.34
C ARG A 94 16.71 -0.89 5.74
N ALA A 95 17.54 -1.31 4.80
CA ALA A 95 18.96 -1.57 5.02
C ALA A 95 19.75 -0.31 5.45
N ALA A 96 19.26 0.87 5.09
CA ALA A 96 19.82 2.16 5.51
C ALA A 96 19.28 2.66 6.86
N GLY A 97 18.45 1.88 7.56
CA GLY A 97 17.94 2.17 8.90
C GLY A 97 16.52 2.73 8.97
N SER A 98 15.80 2.83 7.86
CA SER A 98 14.36 3.14 7.88
C SER A 98 13.57 1.98 8.48
N THR A 99 12.58 2.28 9.33
CA THR A 99 11.53 1.30 9.69
C THR A 99 10.55 1.17 8.54
N ILE A 100 10.13 -0.04 8.19
CA ILE A 100 9.15 -0.29 7.13
C ILE A 100 7.82 -0.74 7.73
N ALA A 101 6.76 0.01 7.46
CA ALA A 101 5.39 -0.34 7.81
C ALA A 101 4.55 -0.66 6.57
N PHE A 102 3.80 -1.76 6.61
CA PHE A 102 3.01 -2.22 5.48
C PHE A 102 1.58 -2.61 5.91
N ASP A 103 0.59 -2.07 5.19
CA ASP A 103 -0.82 -2.44 5.33
C ASP A 103 -1.30 -3.21 4.09
N PRO A 104 -1.52 -4.54 4.16
CA PRO A 104 -1.96 -5.34 3.02
C PRO A 104 -3.23 -4.81 2.33
N ASN A 105 -4.17 -4.19 3.07
CA ASN A 105 -5.35 -3.48 2.56
C ASN A 105 -5.95 -4.12 1.29
N TYR A 106 -6.32 -5.40 1.37
CA TYR A 106 -6.63 -6.21 0.19
C TYR A 106 -7.91 -5.72 -0.50
N ARG A 107 -7.80 -5.39 -1.79
CA ARG A 107 -8.91 -4.93 -2.64
C ARG A 107 -8.98 -5.80 -3.90
N PRO A 108 -9.77 -6.89 -3.90
CA PRO A 108 -9.78 -7.89 -4.96
C PRO A 108 -9.88 -7.31 -6.38
N ARG A 109 -10.69 -6.26 -6.57
CA ARG A 109 -10.93 -5.61 -7.87
C ARG A 109 -9.70 -4.94 -8.49
N LEU A 110 -8.61 -4.78 -7.75
CA LEU A 110 -7.37 -4.18 -8.26
C LEU A 110 -6.33 -5.21 -8.71
N TRP A 111 -6.53 -6.49 -8.37
CA TRP A 111 -5.58 -7.55 -8.62
C TRP A 111 -6.01 -8.40 -9.80
N ARG A 112 -5.05 -8.99 -10.53
CA ARG A 112 -5.35 -9.87 -11.66
C ARG A 112 -6.04 -11.15 -11.19
N SER A 113 -5.61 -11.66 -10.04
CA SER A 113 -6.16 -12.84 -9.37
C SER A 113 -5.87 -12.78 -7.87
N ARG A 114 -6.47 -13.68 -7.10
CA ARG A 114 -6.14 -13.88 -5.69
C ARG A 114 -4.67 -14.28 -5.52
N ASP A 115 -4.19 -15.20 -6.35
CA ASP A 115 -2.80 -15.70 -6.30
C ASP A 115 -1.77 -14.60 -6.60
N ASP A 116 -2.05 -13.71 -7.57
CA ASP A 116 -1.23 -12.52 -7.86
C ASP A 116 -1.11 -11.61 -6.63
N ALA A 117 -2.23 -11.41 -5.92
CA ALA A 117 -2.26 -10.61 -4.70
C ALA A 117 -1.46 -11.29 -3.56
N GLN A 118 -1.64 -12.59 -3.36
CA GLN A 118 -0.91 -13.35 -2.34
C GLN A 118 0.59 -13.28 -2.58
N ALA A 119 1.05 -13.53 -3.80
CA ALA A 119 2.46 -13.49 -4.15
C ALA A 119 3.08 -12.12 -3.88
N ALA A 120 2.46 -11.05 -4.39
CA ALA A 120 2.97 -9.69 -4.20
C ALA A 120 2.95 -9.23 -2.72
N ILE A 121 1.93 -9.63 -1.95
CA ILE A 121 1.85 -9.33 -0.52
C ILE A 121 2.94 -10.06 0.26
N VAL A 122 3.21 -11.34 -0.05
CA VAL A 122 4.32 -12.09 0.58
C VAL A 122 5.67 -11.45 0.28
N GLU A 123 5.92 -11.02 -0.97
CA GLU A 123 7.14 -10.28 -1.32
C GLU A 123 7.29 -8.97 -0.53
N ALA A 124 6.19 -8.23 -0.33
CA ALA A 124 6.20 -7.01 0.47
C ALA A 124 6.44 -7.27 1.96
N LEU A 125 5.85 -8.34 2.51
CA LEU A 125 6.06 -8.74 3.91
C LEU A 125 7.54 -9.08 4.20
N ALA A 126 8.25 -9.67 3.24
CA ALA A 126 9.68 -9.99 3.39
C ALA A 126 10.57 -8.75 3.62
N VAL A 127 10.12 -7.55 3.21
CA VAL A 127 10.83 -6.28 3.39
C VAL A 127 10.18 -5.39 4.46
N THR A 128 9.31 -5.93 5.30
CA THR A 128 8.52 -5.18 6.29
C THR A 128 9.01 -5.42 7.73
N ASP A 129 8.95 -4.39 8.57
CA ASP A 129 9.22 -4.48 10.03
C ASP A 129 7.93 -4.48 10.86
N ILE A 130 6.90 -3.74 10.42
CA ILE A 130 5.59 -3.62 11.06
C ILE A 130 4.48 -3.93 10.05
N ALA A 131 3.70 -4.98 10.31
CA ALA A 131 2.54 -5.35 9.49
C ALA A 131 1.24 -4.87 10.16
N LEU A 132 0.38 -4.24 9.36
CA LEU A 132 -0.90 -3.67 9.82
C LEU A 132 -2.08 -4.33 9.09
N PRO A 133 -2.27 -5.66 9.19
CA PRO A 133 -3.35 -6.36 8.49
C PRO A 133 -4.73 -5.99 9.05
N THR A 134 -5.75 -6.16 8.21
CA THR A 134 -7.17 -6.10 8.61
C THR A 134 -7.72 -7.52 8.52
N PHE A 135 -8.18 -8.10 9.64
CA PHE A 135 -8.55 -9.51 9.71
C PHE A 135 -9.56 -9.95 8.63
N PRO A 136 -10.69 -9.24 8.38
CA PRO A 136 -11.59 -9.61 7.28
C PRO A 136 -10.93 -9.66 5.89
N ASP A 137 -9.95 -8.77 5.63
CA ASP A 137 -9.21 -8.75 4.36
C ASP A 137 -8.27 -9.96 4.25
N GLU A 138 -7.62 -10.35 5.35
CA GLU A 138 -6.73 -11.51 5.43
C GLU A 138 -7.50 -12.84 5.39
N GLN A 139 -8.68 -12.90 6.01
CA GLN A 139 -9.60 -14.03 5.88
C GLN A 139 -10.01 -14.21 4.41
N MET A 140 -10.35 -13.12 3.73
CA MET A 140 -10.70 -13.18 2.30
C MET A 140 -9.50 -13.58 1.42
N LEU A 141 -8.29 -13.11 1.75
CA LEU A 141 -7.10 -13.34 0.93
C LEU A 141 -6.39 -14.67 1.20
N PHE A 142 -6.20 -15.04 2.46
CA PHE A 142 -5.43 -16.21 2.87
C PHE A 142 -6.28 -17.30 3.54
N GLY A 143 -7.52 -16.99 3.92
CA GLY A 143 -8.40 -17.95 4.57
C GLY A 143 -8.16 -18.10 6.06
N ASP A 144 -7.54 -17.11 6.72
CA ASP A 144 -7.30 -17.17 8.16
C ASP A 144 -8.62 -17.19 8.94
N ASP A 145 -8.74 -18.12 9.90
CA ASP A 145 -9.97 -18.29 10.69
C ASP A 145 -10.12 -17.29 11.84
N THR A 146 -9.00 -16.73 12.33
CA THR A 146 -9.00 -15.82 13.48
C THR A 146 -7.92 -14.74 13.36
N PRO A 147 -8.06 -13.59 14.05
CA PRO A 147 -7.00 -12.57 14.11
C PRO A 147 -5.66 -13.13 14.61
N ARG A 148 -5.69 -14.14 15.49
CA ARG A 148 -4.48 -14.82 15.99
C ARG A 148 -3.80 -15.64 14.90
N ALA A 149 -4.57 -16.38 14.10
CA ALA A 149 -4.04 -17.12 12.95
C ALA A 149 -3.38 -16.18 11.94
N THR A 150 -3.99 -15.02 11.68
CA THR A 150 -3.36 -13.95 10.87
C THR A 150 -2.03 -13.50 11.46
N ALA A 151 -1.96 -13.20 12.76
CA ALA A 151 -0.72 -12.77 13.40
C ALA A 151 0.37 -13.86 13.33
N GLU A 152 0.02 -15.11 13.61
CA GLU A 152 0.95 -16.25 13.55
C GLU A 152 1.50 -16.47 12.14
N ARG A 153 0.64 -16.41 11.12
CA ARG A 153 1.06 -16.50 9.71
C ARG A 153 2.02 -15.37 9.36
N LEU A 154 1.77 -14.14 9.77
CA LEU A 154 2.59 -12.99 9.37
C LEU A 154 3.93 -12.88 10.13
N ARG A 155 4.00 -13.41 11.36
CA ARG A 155 5.21 -13.42 12.19
C ARG A 155 6.39 -14.19 11.59
N GLN A 156 6.16 -15.02 10.57
CA GLN A 156 7.26 -15.67 9.85
C GLN A 156 8.10 -14.68 9.01
N TRP A 157 7.58 -13.49 8.72
CA TRP A 157 8.30 -12.45 7.96
C TRP A 157 8.56 -11.18 8.77
N VAL A 158 7.65 -10.83 9.69
CA VAL A 158 7.59 -9.50 10.29
C VAL A 158 7.72 -9.56 11.81
N GLY A 159 8.50 -8.65 12.38
CA GLY A 159 8.77 -8.59 13.82
C GLY A 159 7.58 -8.11 14.64
N GLU A 160 6.82 -7.14 14.13
CA GLU A 160 5.64 -6.58 14.79
C GLU A 160 4.40 -6.72 13.89
N VAL A 161 3.30 -7.23 14.45
CA VAL A 161 2.04 -7.43 13.70
C VAL A 161 0.88 -6.88 14.52
N VAL A 162 0.14 -5.93 13.95
CA VAL A 162 -1.06 -5.33 14.57
C VAL A 162 -2.29 -5.66 13.74
N VAL A 163 -3.08 -6.64 14.18
CA VAL A 163 -4.26 -7.12 13.46
C VAL A 163 -5.48 -6.30 13.84
N LYS A 164 -5.96 -5.47 12.90
CA LYS A 164 -7.20 -4.69 13.01
C LYS A 164 -8.41 -5.59 12.80
N ASN A 165 -9.46 -5.44 13.61
CA ASN A 165 -10.66 -6.29 13.53
C ASN A 165 -11.97 -5.48 13.60
N GLY A 166 -12.10 -4.48 12.72
CA GLY A 166 -13.28 -3.62 12.68
C GLY A 166 -13.46 -2.83 13.97
N GLU A 167 -14.62 -2.97 14.61
CA GLU A 167 -14.94 -2.33 15.89
C GLU A 167 -14.33 -3.05 17.11
N GLN A 168 -13.83 -4.29 16.92
CA GLN A 168 -13.19 -5.04 17.99
C GLN A 168 -11.77 -4.50 18.25
N PRO A 169 -11.25 -4.66 19.49
CA PRO A 169 -9.87 -4.31 19.80
C PRO A 169 -8.88 -4.95 18.82
N ALA A 170 -7.86 -4.18 18.42
CA ALA A 170 -6.77 -4.71 17.63
C ALA A 170 -5.94 -5.71 18.46
N LEU A 171 -5.49 -6.78 17.81
CA LEU A 171 -4.54 -7.73 18.40
C LEU A 171 -3.11 -7.25 18.10
N ILE A 172 -2.24 -7.25 19.11
CA ILE A 172 -0.80 -6.92 19.04
C ILE A 172 -0.01 -8.17 19.48
#